data_AF-A0A2W1M1I6-F1
#
_entry.id   AF-A0A2W1M1I6-F1
#
_cell.length_a   1.000
_cell.length_b   1.000
_cell.length_c   1.000
_cell.angle_alpha   90.00
_cell.angle_beta   90.00
_cell.angle_gamma   90.00
#
_symmetry.space_group_name_H-M   'P 1'
#
loop_
_entity.id
_entity.type
_entity.pdbx_description
1 polymer ?
#
loop_
_entity_poly.entity_id
_entity_poly.type
_entity_poly.pdbx_seq_one_letter_code
_entity_poly.pdbx_strand_id
1 'polypeptide(L)'
;MMCRSCRSTGVTIRWRNTSSISSKGVEVMWHLIRLELKKGRLTGYIWGSLIAYGVIASLLMLIYFVEGIEGADPVFQSYPDMLFLIDVLIRATFIIYASVLLSKLMINEFRDKTIGLLFAYPINRKKLIAAKLLIVFTWTFLNVIIANLLIDALLILVNSQTGYVTGPLTGELLMEHGINVLMQAFGAAGMSLLPLVLGMRKKSVSATIASSIFIVMIVCSHNLGFSLSSIIAIPLSLAALGIFLTYLSFRNIHQMDVG
;
A
#
# COMPACT_ATOMS: atom_id res chain seq x y z
N MET A 1 -18.22 66.32 30.11
CA MET A 1 -17.07 66.82 29.33
C MET A 1 -16.23 65.61 28.97
N MET A 2 -16.27 65.09 27.73
CA MET A 2 -15.43 65.50 26.58
C MET A 2 -13.93 65.55 26.96
N CYS A 3 -12.94 65.06 26.22
CA CYS A 3 -12.78 64.19 25.05
C CYS A 3 -11.25 64.13 24.77
N ARG A 4 -10.76 63.08 24.08
CA ARG A 4 -9.44 62.95 23.38
C ARG A 4 -8.25 62.58 24.30
N SER A 5 -7.31 61.70 23.91
CA SER A 5 -6.78 61.49 22.56
C SER A 5 -6.41 60.03 22.24
N CYS A 6 -6.56 59.74 20.96
CA CYS A 6 -6.20 58.54 20.23
C CYS A 6 -4.68 58.47 19.99
N ARG A 7 -4.05 57.29 20.15
CA ARG A 7 -2.80 56.98 19.42
C ARG A 7 -2.83 55.55 18.90
N SER A 8 -3.26 55.45 17.64
CA SER A 8 -2.95 54.39 16.69
C SER A 8 -1.48 53.98 16.78
N THR A 9 -1.23 52.70 17.06
CA THR A 9 -0.08 51.99 16.52
C THR A 9 -0.60 50.68 15.94
N GLY A 10 -0.78 50.71 14.61
CA GLY A 10 -1.08 49.51 13.84
C GLY A 10 0.04 48.49 14.04
N VAL A 11 -0.28 47.39 14.70
CA VAL A 11 0.52 46.18 14.63
C VAL A 11 0.28 45.61 13.23
N THR A 12 1.21 45.95 12.35
CA THR A 12 1.36 45.33 11.04
C THR A 12 1.51 43.83 11.27
N ILE A 13 0.44 43.08 11.00
CA ILE A 13 0.47 41.62 10.85
C ILE A 13 1.36 41.37 9.64
N ARG A 14 2.65 41.20 9.92
CA ARG A 14 3.66 40.89 8.92
C ARG A 14 3.43 39.45 8.52
N TRP A 15 2.75 39.27 7.39
CA TRP A 15 2.71 38.06 6.59
C TRP A 15 4.13 37.63 6.22
N ARG A 16 4.86 37.04 7.17
CA ARG A 16 6.18 36.46 6.93
C ARG A 16 6.03 34.95 6.86
N ASN A 17 6.07 34.47 5.62
CA ASN A 17 6.39 33.10 5.20
C ASN A 17 5.42 31.99 5.62
N THR A 18 4.39 31.79 4.80
CA THR A 18 3.76 30.48 4.62
C THR A 18 4.74 29.43 4.04
N SER A 19 5.78 29.85 3.32
CA SER A 19 6.81 28.97 2.76
C SER A 19 7.75 28.34 3.80
N SER A 20 8.06 29.03 4.90
CA SER A 20 8.93 28.50 5.97
C SER A 20 8.18 27.58 6.95
N ILE A 21 6.84 27.70 7.02
CA ILE A 21 5.98 26.81 7.81
C ILE A 21 5.83 25.45 7.10
N SER A 22 5.75 25.45 5.76
CA SER A 22 5.73 24.22 4.95
C SER A 22 7.06 23.46 5.03
N SER A 23 8.19 24.16 4.86
CA SER A 23 9.53 23.57 4.98
C SER A 23 9.81 22.97 6.36
N LYS A 24 9.44 23.67 7.45
CA LYS A 24 9.52 23.12 8.81
C LYS A 24 8.60 21.92 9.03
N GLY A 25 7.45 21.87 8.35
CA GLY A 25 6.51 20.76 8.43
C GLY A 25 7.06 19.45 7.83
N VAL A 26 7.75 19.54 6.70
CA VAL A 26 8.36 18.40 6.01
C VAL A 26 9.55 17.85 6.79
N GLU A 27 10.44 18.71 7.29
CA GLU A 27 11.58 18.33 8.17
C GLU A 27 11.12 17.55 9.41
N VAL A 28 10.07 18.05 10.08
CA VAL A 28 9.48 17.37 11.24
C VAL A 28 8.90 16.01 10.86
N MET A 29 8.27 15.89 9.67
CA MET A 29 7.70 14.64 9.19
C MET A 29 8.77 13.60 8.86
N TRP A 30 9.89 13.99 8.26
CA TRP A 30 11.04 13.12 8.05
C TRP A 30 11.63 12.62 9.37
N HIS A 31 11.71 13.49 10.37
CA HIS A 31 12.17 13.10 11.70
C HIS A 31 11.21 12.09 12.36
N LEU A 32 9.89 12.32 12.26
CA LEU A 32 8.85 11.40 12.73
C LEU A 32 8.94 10.03 12.04
N ILE A 33 9.09 10.00 10.71
CA ILE A 33 9.25 8.75 9.95
C ILE A 33 10.50 8.01 10.43
N ARG A 34 11.61 8.72 10.62
CA ARG A 34 12.86 8.11 11.11
C ARG A 34 12.72 7.52 12.51
N LEU A 35 11.95 8.17 13.40
CA LEU A 35 11.67 7.67 14.75
C LEU A 35 10.77 6.43 14.72
N GLU A 36 9.73 6.44 13.88
CA GLU A 36 8.84 5.29 13.66
C GLU A 36 9.58 4.08 13.07
N LEU A 37 10.46 4.30 12.09
CA LEU A 37 11.29 3.25 11.51
C LEU A 37 12.27 2.64 12.53
N LYS A 38 12.77 3.44 13.49
CA LYS A 38 13.65 2.94 14.56
C LYS A 38 12.89 2.18 15.64
N LYS A 39 11.62 2.52 15.87
CA LYS A 39 10.72 1.88 16.85
C LYS A 39 10.10 0.60 16.29
N GLY A 40 9.79 0.59 15.00
CA GLY A 40 9.35 -0.58 14.26
C GLY A 40 10.51 -1.55 14.09
N ARG A 41 10.40 -2.77 14.62
CA ARG A 41 11.33 -3.87 14.34
C ARG A 41 11.21 -4.31 12.87
N LEU A 42 11.68 -3.46 11.95
CA LEU A 42 11.64 -3.63 10.49
C LEU A 42 12.22 -4.97 10.04
N THR A 43 13.22 -5.46 10.76
CA THR A 43 13.83 -6.77 10.51
C THR A 43 12.79 -7.89 10.47
N GLY A 44 11.81 -7.92 11.36
CA GLY A 44 10.75 -8.93 11.33
C GLY A 44 9.84 -8.83 10.10
N TYR A 45 9.59 -7.62 9.62
CA TYR A 45 8.75 -7.40 8.43
C TYR A 45 9.49 -7.71 7.12
N ILE A 46 10.81 -7.56 7.09
CA ILE A 46 11.65 -7.98 5.95
C ILE A 46 11.68 -9.50 5.83
N TRP A 47 11.85 -10.21 6.95
CA TRP A 47 11.81 -11.67 6.96
C TRP A 47 10.43 -12.20 6.52
N GLY A 48 9.35 -11.53 6.96
CA GLY A 48 7.99 -11.86 6.53
C GLY A 48 7.78 -11.71 5.02
N SER A 49 8.28 -10.64 4.40
CA SER A 49 8.14 -10.46 2.94
C SER A 49 9.02 -11.44 2.15
N LEU A 50 10.22 -11.77 2.65
CA LEU A 50 11.09 -12.76 2.02
C LEU A 50 10.45 -14.15 1.97
N ILE A 51 9.79 -14.57 3.05
CA ILE A 51 9.04 -15.84 3.09
C ILE A 51 7.88 -15.78 2.10
N ALA A 52 7.16 -14.66 2.02
CA ALA A 52 6.07 -14.50 1.05
C ALA A 52 6.56 -14.65 -0.40
N TYR A 53 7.71 -14.06 -0.76
CA TYR A 53 8.32 -14.27 -2.08
C TYR A 53 8.60 -15.75 -2.35
N GLY A 54 9.20 -16.46 -1.38
CA GLY A 54 9.50 -17.88 -1.50
C GLY A 54 8.23 -18.73 -1.69
N VAL A 55 7.16 -18.44 -0.93
CA VAL A 55 5.89 -19.16 -1.05
C VAL A 55 5.26 -18.92 -2.42
N ILE A 56 5.19 -17.67 -2.90
CA ILE A 56 4.62 -17.35 -4.22
C ILE A 56 5.45 -18.01 -5.33
N ALA A 57 6.78 -17.93 -5.27
CA ALA A 57 7.65 -18.57 -6.25
C ALA A 57 7.48 -20.10 -6.24
N SER A 58 7.36 -20.72 -5.07
CA SER A 58 7.15 -22.17 -4.95
C SER A 58 5.79 -22.61 -5.49
N LEU A 59 4.74 -21.82 -5.25
CA LEU A 59 3.40 -22.07 -5.78
C LEU A 59 3.40 -22.01 -7.31
N LEU A 60 4.05 -20.99 -7.88
CA LEU A 60 4.16 -20.81 -9.32
C LEU A 60 4.98 -21.92 -9.99
N MET A 61 6.10 -22.33 -9.38
CA MET A 61 6.87 -23.48 -9.86
C MET A 61 6.06 -24.77 -9.84
N LEU A 62 5.21 -24.97 -8.82
CA LEU A 62 4.33 -26.14 -8.74
C LEU A 62 3.33 -26.14 -9.90
N ILE A 63 2.69 -24.99 -10.17
CA ILE A 63 1.76 -24.83 -11.30
C ILE A 63 2.49 -25.13 -12.63
N TYR A 64 3.67 -24.54 -12.82
CA TYR A 64 4.49 -24.76 -14.02
C TYR A 64 4.87 -26.23 -14.24
N PHE A 65 5.23 -26.94 -13.17
CA PHE A 65 5.59 -28.37 -13.24
C PHE A 65 4.38 -29.27 -13.56
N VAL A 66 3.21 -28.97 -12.99
CA VAL A 66 1.97 -29.71 -13.26
C VAL A 66 1.55 -29.55 -14.72
N GLU A 67 1.61 -28.33 -15.27
CA GLU A 67 1.31 -28.09 -16.68
C GLU A 67 2.23 -28.84 -17.64
N GLY A 68 3.52 -28.96 -17.29
CA GLY A 68 4.49 -29.75 -18.08
C GLY A 68 4.20 -31.25 -18.12
N ILE A 69 3.40 -31.77 -17.18
CA ILE A 69 3.01 -33.19 -17.09
C ILE A 69 1.67 -33.46 -17.79
N GLU A 70 0.68 -32.59 -17.60
CA GLU A 70 -0.70 -32.89 -18.00
C GLU A 70 -1.08 -32.44 -19.42
N GLY A 71 -0.37 -31.51 -20.05
CA GLY A 71 -0.31 -31.22 -21.50
C GLY A 71 -1.61 -31.00 -22.31
N ALA A 72 -2.79 -31.24 -21.73
CA ALA A 72 -4.07 -31.30 -22.44
C ALA A 72 -4.76 -29.93 -22.49
N ASP A 73 -4.59 -29.09 -21.46
CA ASP A 73 -5.11 -27.72 -21.38
C ASP A 73 -4.05 -26.79 -20.73
N PRO A 74 -3.16 -26.14 -21.50
CA PRO A 74 -2.20 -25.21 -20.94
C PRO A 74 -2.92 -24.04 -20.27
N VAL A 75 -2.66 -23.79 -18.99
CA VAL A 75 -3.10 -22.56 -18.31
C VAL A 75 -2.29 -21.38 -18.85
N PHE A 76 -1.04 -21.61 -19.23
CA PHE A 76 -0.20 -20.64 -19.94
C PHE A 76 -0.25 -20.85 -21.46
N GLN A 77 -1.26 -20.26 -22.12
CA GLN A 77 -1.33 -20.21 -23.58
C GLN A 77 -0.33 -19.22 -24.19
N SER A 78 0.14 -18.24 -23.40
CA SER A 78 1.00 -17.14 -23.85
C SER A 78 1.77 -16.50 -22.69
N TYR A 79 2.96 -15.93 -22.96
CA TYR A 79 3.74 -15.13 -22.00
C TYR A 79 2.95 -14.01 -21.29
N PRO A 80 2.10 -13.20 -21.96
CA PRO A 80 1.28 -12.19 -21.29
C PRO A 80 0.34 -12.77 -20.22
N ASP A 81 -0.24 -13.94 -20.44
CA ASP A 81 -1.16 -14.57 -19.47
C ASP A 81 -0.40 -15.02 -18.21
N MET A 82 0.80 -15.55 -18.42
CA MET A 82 1.72 -15.93 -17.36
C MET A 82 2.14 -14.71 -16.51
N LEU A 83 2.59 -13.64 -17.16
CA LEU A 83 2.99 -12.40 -16.50
C LEU A 83 1.82 -11.72 -15.77
N PHE A 84 0.61 -11.78 -16.35
CA PHE A 84 -0.60 -11.27 -15.73
C PHE A 84 -0.96 -12.05 -14.45
N LEU A 85 -0.90 -13.38 -14.49
CA LEU A 85 -1.23 -14.23 -13.34
C LEU A 85 -0.24 -14.02 -12.18
N ILE A 86 1.05 -13.87 -12.49
CA ILE A 86 2.09 -13.51 -11.52
C ILE A 86 1.75 -12.18 -10.84
N ASP A 87 1.49 -11.14 -11.63
CA ASP A 87 1.20 -9.80 -11.12
C ASP A 87 -0.09 -9.78 -10.26
N VAL A 88 -1.14 -10.53 -10.63
CA VAL A 88 -2.36 -10.66 -9.81
C VAL A 88 -2.06 -11.32 -8.46
N LEU A 89 -1.30 -12.42 -8.44
CA LEU A 89 -0.96 -13.15 -7.20
C LEU A 89 -0.09 -12.32 -6.26
N ILE A 90 0.89 -11.62 -6.81
CA ILE A 90 1.75 -10.71 -6.07
C ILE A 90 0.91 -9.58 -5.46
N ARG A 91 0.05 -8.93 -6.24
CA ARG A 91 -0.81 -7.86 -5.73
C ARG A 91 -1.75 -8.33 -4.62
N ALA A 92 -2.41 -9.48 -4.82
CA ALA A 92 -3.32 -10.06 -3.83
C ALA A 92 -2.62 -10.29 -2.48
N THR A 93 -1.46 -10.94 -2.52
CA THR A 93 -0.69 -11.27 -1.32
C THR A 93 -0.15 -10.02 -0.61
N PHE A 94 0.38 -9.04 -1.37
CA PHE A 94 0.90 -7.81 -0.78
C PHE A 94 -0.18 -6.89 -0.22
N ILE A 95 -1.40 -6.87 -0.78
CA ILE A 95 -2.54 -6.12 -0.19
C ILE A 95 -2.92 -6.72 1.18
N ILE A 96 -2.97 -8.04 1.29
CA ILE A 96 -3.26 -8.71 2.58
C ILE A 96 -2.12 -8.47 3.57
N TYR A 97 -0.87 -8.62 3.12
CA TYR A 97 0.32 -8.38 3.95
C TYR A 97 0.37 -6.95 4.49
N ALA A 98 0.09 -5.96 3.63
CA ALA A 98 -0.02 -4.55 3.99
C ALA A 98 -1.07 -4.32 5.07
N SER A 99 -2.21 -5.00 4.97
CA SER A 99 -3.31 -4.88 5.93
C SER A 99 -2.92 -5.41 7.31
N VAL A 100 -2.18 -6.53 7.36
CA VAL A 100 -1.61 -7.06 8.61
C VAL A 100 -0.57 -6.11 9.19
N LEU A 101 0.34 -5.60 8.34
CA LEU A 101 1.38 -4.65 8.74
C LEU A 101 0.76 -3.38 9.33
N LEU A 102 -0.23 -2.82 8.63
CA LEU A 102 -0.94 -1.62 9.04
C LEU A 102 -1.71 -1.82 10.33
N SER A 103 -2.35 -2.98 10.50
CA SER A 103 -3.04 -3.35 11.74
C SER A 103 -2.09 -3.41 12.92
N LYS A 104 -0.90 -4.01 12.76
CA LYS A 104 0.10 -4.08 13.83
C LYS A 104 0.69 -2.70 14.16
N LEU A 105 0.91 -1.84 13.17
CA LEU A 105 1.48 -0.50 13.37
C LEU A 105 0.48 0.52 13.92
N MET A 106 -0.79 0.43 13.51
CA MET A 106 -1.84 1.36 13.92
C MET A 106 -2.51 0.90 15.20
N ILE A 107 -2.99 -0.35 15.27
CA ILE A 107 -3.87 -0.81 16.36
C ILE A 107 -3.10 -1.03 17.67
N ASN A 108 -1.81 -1.39 17.62
CA ASN A 108 -0.98 -1.44 18.83
C ASN A 108 -0.95 -0.07 19.54
N GLU A 109 -0.97 1.03 18.79
CA GLU A 109 -0.94 2.38 19.39
C GLU A 109 -2.31 2.86 19.89
N PHE A 110 -3.40 2.33 19.32
CA PHE A 110 -4.76 2.65 19.78
C PHE A 110 -5.24 1.77 20.94
N ARG A 111 -4.76 0.51 21.04
CA ARG A 111 -5.18 -0.45 22.07
C ARG A 111 -4.43 -0.26 23.39
N ASP A 112 -3.14 0.03 23.32
CA ASP A 112 -2.37 0.40 24.51
C ASP A 112 -2.81 1.81 24.89
N LYS A 113 -3.48 1.96 26.04
CA LYS A 113 -4.04 3.20 26.61
C LYS A 113 -2.99 4.30 26.85
N THR A 114 -2.34 4.74 25.79
CA THR A 114 -1.42 5.89 25.71
C THR A 114 -2.23 7.18 25.56
N ILE A 115 -3.53 7.16 25.87
CA ILE A 115 -4.35 8.37 25.93
C ILE A 115 -3.77 9.34 26.98
N GLY A 116 -3.21 8.84 28.09
CA GLY A 116 -2.56 9.66 29.12
C GLY A 116 -1.19 10.24 28.74
N LEU A 117 -0.38 9.51 27.96
CA LEU A 117 0.96 9.96 27.51
C LEU A 117 0.92 10.81 26.23
N LEU A 118 -0.15 10.71 25.41
CA LEU A 118 -0.36 11.56 24.24
C LEU A 118 -0.81 12.99 24.58
N PHE A 119 -1.37 13.25 25.76
CA PHE A 119 -1.68 14.63 26.19
C PHE A 119 -0.43 15.44 26.54
N ALA A 120 0.70 14.79 26.77
CA ALA A 120 2.00 15.45 26.96
C ALA A 120 2.72 15.76 25.64
N TYR A 121 2.27 15.21 24.51
CA TYR A 121 2.94 15.40 23.23
C TYR A 121 2.16 16.40 22.35
N PRO A 122 2.59 17.68 22.26
CA PRO A 122 1.92 18.72 21.47
C PRO A 122 2.19 18.55 19.97
N ILE A 123 2.02 17.34 19.43
CA ILE A 123 2.09 17.05 17.99
C ILE A 123 0.71 16.59 17.52
N ASN A 124 0.21 17.23 16.46
CA ASN A 124 -1.06 16.91 15.83
C ASN A 124 -1.14 15.40 15.47
N ARG A 125 -2.04 14.66 16.12
CA ARG A 125 -2.30 13.22 15.92
C ARG A 125 -2.45 12.81 14.45
N LYS A 126 -3.00 13.72 13.63
CA LYS A 126 -3.16 13.57 12.18
C LYS A 126 -1.82 13.34 11.46
N LYS A 127 -0.73 13.97 11.91
CA LYS A 127 0.59 13.88 11.27
C LYS A 127 1.30 12.56 11.59
N LEU A 128 1.15 12.05 12.81
CA LEU A 128 1.68 10.75 13.23
C LEU A 128 1.05 9.62 12.43
N ILE A 129 -0.28 9.64 12.31
CA ILE A 129 -1.00 8.63 11.54
C ILE A 129 -0.65 8.71 10.05
N ALA A 130 -0.59 9.92 9.49
CA ALA A 130 -0.19 10.12 8.09
C ALA A 130 1.24 9.60 7.83
N ALA A 131 2.18 9.79 8.77
CA ALA A 131 3.53 9.26 8.66
C ALA A 131 3.53 7.72 8.61
N LYS A 132 2.76 7.05 9.46
CA LYS A 132 2.63 5.58 9.46
C LYS A 132 2.03 5.04 8.17
N LEU A 133 1.02 5.71 7.64
CA LEU A 133 0.42 5.32 6.37
C LEU A 133 1.39 5.48 5.21
N LEU A 134 2.16 6.55 5.20
CA LEU A 134 3.17 6.78 4.18
C LEU A 134 4.25 5.68 4.22
N ILE A 135 4.69 5.28 5.42
CA ILE A 135 5.61 4.15 5.59
C ILE A 135 5.03 2.87 4.97
N VAL A 136 3.78 2.52 5.29
CA VAL A 136 3.15 1.32 4.73
C VAL A 136 2.96 1.43 3.22
N PHE A 137 2.54 2.58 2.71
CA PHE A 137 2.35 2.82 1.29
C PHE A 137 3.65 2.69 0.48
N THR A 138 4.73 3.30 0.95
CA THR A 138 6.04 3.17 0.29
C THR A 138 6.58 1.75 0.42
N TRP A 139 6.37 1.11 1.57
CA TRP A 139 6.78 -0.28 1.78
C TRP A 139 6.10 -1.23 0.79
N THR A 140 4.78 -1.12 0.63
CA THR A 140 4.02 -1.99 -0.25
C THR A 140 4.37 -1.75 -1.71
N PHE A 141 4.48 -0.48 -2.11
CA PHE A 141 4.90 -0.11 -3.46
C PHE A 141 6.25 -0.73 -3.84
N LEU A 142 7.27 -0.62 -2.97
CA LEU A 142 8.59 -1.19 -3.22
C LEU A 142 8.56 -2.73 -3.25
N ASN A 143 7.84 -3.37 -2.33
CA ASN A 143 7.79 -4.84 -2.29
C ASN A 143 7.06 -5.41 -3.52
N VAL A 144 5.99 -4.77 -4.01
CA VAL A 144 5.29 -5.23 -5.22
C VAL A 144 6.19 -5.14 -6.46
N ILE A 145 6.98 -4.07 -6.60
CA ILE A 145 7.92 -3.93 -7.73
C ILE A 145 9.02 -4.99 -7.63
N ILE A 146 9.64 -5.14 -6.46
CA ILE A 146 10.72 -6.11 -6.24
C ILE A 146 10.20 -7.54 -6.44
N ALA A 147 9.01 -7.87 -5.94
CA ALA A 147 8.39 -9.18 -6.12
C ALA A 147 8.19 -9.53 -7.58
N ASN A 148 7.58 -8.61 -8.35
CA ASN A 148 7.33 -8.82 -9.77
C ASN A 148 8.66 -9.04 -10.51
N LEU A 149 9.64 -8.16 -10.31
CA LEU A 149 10.96 -8.29 -10.95
C LEU A 149 11.66 -9.61 -10.61
N LEU A 150 11.63 -10.05 -9.35
CA LEU A 150 12.28 -11.29 -8.92
C LEU A 150 11.57 -12.54 -9.47
N ILE A 151 10.24 -12.56 -9.40
CA ILE A 151 9.44 -13.74 -9.79
C ILE A 151 9.37 -13.84 -11.32
N ASP A 152 9.20 -12.72 -12.03
CA ASP A 152 9.23 -12.68 -13.50
C ASP A 152 10.60 -13.16 -14.02
N ALA A 153 11.71 -12.64 -13.47
CA ALA A 153 13.05 -13.06 -13.86
C ALA A 153 13.29 -14.55 -13.60
N LEU A 154 12.83 -15.06 -12.45
CA LEU A 154 12.98 -16.47 -12.08
C LEU A 154 12.20 -17.37 -13.04
N LEU A 155 10.96 -17.03 -13.40
CA LEU A 155 10.20 -17.85 -14.35
C LEU A 155 10.70 -17.73 -15.79
N ILE A 156 11.19 -16.57 -16.24
CA ILE A 156 11.83 -16.46 -17.56
C ILE A 156 13.06 -17.38 -17.63
N LEU A 157 13.86 -17.43 -16.56
CA LEU A 157 15.06 -18.27 -16.49
C LEU A 157 14.71 -19.77 -16.47
N VAL A 158 13.65 -20.16 -15.74
CA VAL A 158 13.12 -21.54 -15.78
C VAL A 158 12.62 -21.87 -17.18
N ASN A 159 11.80 -21.02 -17.79
CA ASN A 159 11.22 -21.27 -19.10
C ASN A 159 12.29 -21.34 -20.21
N SER A 160 13.38 -20.59 -20.10
CA SER A 160 14.52 -20.70 -21.01
C SER A 160 15.16 -22.10 -21.00
N GLN A 161 15.10 -22.85 -19.90
CA GLN A 161 15.72 -24.17 -19.80
C GLN A 161 14.77 -25.30 -20.23
N THR A 162 13.47 -25.11 -20.07
CA THR A 162 12.46 -26.15 -20.26
C THR A 162 11.61 -25.97 -21.52
N GLY A 163 11.54 -24.76 -22.08
CA GLY A 163 10.92 -24.49 -23.38
C GLY A 163 9.41 -24.70 -23.47
N TYR A 164 8.69 -24.84 -22.34
CA TYR A 164 7.25 -25.14 -22.35
C TYR A 164 6.37 -24.00 -22.87
N VAL A 165 6.74 -22.73 -22.64
CA VAL A 165 5.96 -21.57 -23.13
C VAL A 165 6.58 -21.06 -24.42
N THR A 166 5.84 -21.21 -25.53
CA THR A 166 6.24 -20.77 -26.87
C THR A 166 5.71 -19.34 -27.12
N GLY A 167 6.60 -18.37 -27.28
CA GLY A 167 6.22 -17.00 -27.63
C GLY A 167 7.45 -16.08 -27.72
N PRO A 168 7.41 -15.02 -28.54
CA PRO A 168 8.55 -14.13 -28.69
C PRO A 168 8.71 -13.26 -27.44
N LEU A 169 9.84 -13.43 -26.74
CA LEU A 169 10.24 -12.52 -25.66
C LEU A 169 10.81 -11.24 -26.28
N THR A 170 9.95 -10.40 -26.81
CA THR A 170 10.35 -9.12 -27.41
C THR A 170 10.64 -8.12 -26.29
N GLY A 171 11.78 -7.40 -26.36
CA GLY A 171 12.13 -6.38 -25.37
C GLY A 171 11.07 -5.27 -25.19
N GLU A 172 10.23 -5.04 -26.21
CA GLU A 172 9.08 -4.15 -26.17
C GLU A 172 7.99 -4.63 -25.20
N LEU A 173 7.69 -5.94 -25.18
CA LEU A 173 6.73 -6.54 -24.24
C LEU A 173 7.22 -6.41 -22.79
N LEU A 174 8.54 -6.52 -22.57
CA LEU A 174 9.12 -6.35 -21.25
C LEU A 174 8.98 -4.91 -20.73
N MET A 175 9.14 -3.93 -21.64
CA MET A 175 9.03 -2.52 -21.29
C MET A 175 7.58 -2.09 -21.07
N GLU A 176 6.64 -2.59 -21.88
CA GLU A 176 5.21 -2.39 -21.67
C GLU A 176 4.73 -3.03 -20.35
N HIS A 177 5.15 -4.28 -20.08
CA HIS A 177 4.87 -4.96 -18.83
C HIS A 177 5.43 -4.19 -17.63
N GLY A 178 6.65 -3.65 -17.73
CA GLY A 178 7.25 -2.83 -16.67
C GLY A 178 6.43 -1.58 -16.32
N ILE A 179 5.89 -0.88 -17.33
CA ILE A 179 5.02 0.30 -17.10
C ILE A 179 3.70 -0.13 -16.46
N ASN A 180 3.12 -1.24 -16.92
CA ASN A 180 1.90 -1.80 -16.34
C ASN A 180 2.12 -2.17 -14.86
N VAL A 181 3.19 -2.90 -14.54
CA VAL A 181 3.55 -3.27 -13.16
C VAL A 181 3.69 -2.02 -12.29
N LEU A 182 4.27 -0.93 -12.80
CA LEU A 182 4.40 0.31 -12.03
C LEU A 182 3.05 0.94 -11.70
N MET A 183 2.15 1.04 -12.68
CA MET A 183 0.79 1.57 -12.46
C MET A 183 -0.01 0.66 -11.51
N GLN A 184 0.15 -0.64 -11.66
CA GLN A 184 -0.51 -1.65 -10.83
C GLN A 184 0.03 -1.68 -9.41
N ALA A 185 1.34 -1.45 -9.21
CA ALA A 185 1.95 -1.29 -7.89
C ALA A 185 1.41 -0.06 -7.16
N PHE A 186 1.21 1.06 -7.87
CA PHE A 186 0.57 2.24 -7.31
C PHE A 186 -0.89 1.95 -6.92
N GLY A 187 -1.61 1.22 -7.78
CA GLY A 187 -2.95 0.70 -7.52
C GLY A 187 -3.01 -0.13 -6.22
N ALA A 188 -2.12 -1.12 -6.10
CA ALA A 188 -2.03 -2.00 -4.93
C ALA A 188 -1.69 -1.24 -3.64
N ALA A 189 -0.75 -0.28 -3.71
CA ALA A 189 -0.41 0.56 -2.58
C ALA A 189 -1.61 1.39 -2.11
N GLY A 190 -2.37 1.99 -3.02
CA GLY A 190 -3.60 2.73 -2.68
C GLY A 190 -4.72 1.82 -2.16
N MET A 191 -4.91 0.65 -2.76
CA MET A 191 -5.89 -0.36 -2.32
C MET A 191 -5.61 -0.85 -0.90
N SER A 192 -4.32 -0.99 -0.52
CA SER A 192 -3.93 -1.41 0.83
C SER A 192 -4.33 -0.42 1.94
N LEU A 193 -4.75 0.79 1.58
CA LEU A 193 -5.28 1.79 2.52
C LEU A 193 -6.78 1.59 2.81
N LEU A 194 -7.54 0.92 1.94
CA LEU A 194 -8.98 0.66 2.16
C LEU A 194 -9.26 -0.18 3.42
N PRO A 195 -8.55 -1.29 3.69
CA PRO A 195 -8.72 -2.11 4.88
C PRO A 195 -8.59 -1.32 6.19
N LEU A 196 -7.78 -0.26 6.20
CA LEU A 196 -7.61 0.63 7.33
C LEU A 196 -8.92 1.29 7.74
N VAL A 197 -9.63 1.87 6.77
CA VAL A 197 -10.82 2.70 7.04
C VAL A 197 -11.90 1.83 7.67
N LEU A 198 -12.03 0.60 7.20
CA LEU A 198 -12.95 -0.39 7.75
C LEU A 198 -12.50 -0.90 9.12
N GLY A 199 -11.19 -1.09 9.29
CA GLY A 199 -10.57 -1.50 10.54
C GLY A 199 -10.75 -0.54 11.70
N MET A 200 -10.52 0.76 11.45
CA MET A 200 -10.61 1.81 12.47
C MET A 200 -12.04 1.94 13.02
N ARG A 201 -13.07 1.71 12.19
CA ARG A 201 -14.48 1.72 12.66
C ARG A 201 -14.79 0.61 13.66
N LYS A 202 -14.15 -0.55 13.54
CA LYS A 202 -14.37 -1.72 14.40
C LYS A 202 -13.33 -1.85 15.54
N LYS A 203 -12.30 -0.98 15.58
CA LYS A 203 -11.17 -1.01 16.52
C LYS A 203 -10.54 -2.41 16.70
N SER A 204 -10.48 -3.22 15.63
CA SER A 204 -10.03 -4.61 15.71
C SER A 204 -9.07 -5.00 14.59
N VAL A 205 -8.02 -5.75 14.96
CA VAL A 205 -7.01 -6.33 14.04
C VAL A 205 -7.61 -7.42 13.16
N SER A 206 -8.60 -8.16 13.65
CA SER A 206 -9.23 -9.20 12.83
C SER A 206 -10.12 -8.60 11.74
N ALA A 207 -10.77 -7.47 12.04
CA ALA A 207 -11.67 -6.80 11.10
C ALA A 207 -10.94 -6.17 9.91
N THR A 208 -9.74 -5.64 10.10
CA THR A 208 -8.86 -5.14 9.02
C THR A 208 -8.38 -6.26 8.10
N ILE A 209 -8.02 -7.42 8.66
CA ILE A 209 -7.55 -8.55 7.86
C ILE A 209 -8.70 -9.12 7.04
N ALA A 210 -9.86 -9.34 7.66
CA ALA A 210 -11.05 -9.83 6.96
C ALA A 210 -11.50 -8.90 5.82
N SER A 211 -11.46 -7.57 6.03
CA SER A 211 -11.83 -6.61 4.99
C SER A 211 -10.84 -6.61 3.82
N SER A 212 -9.55 -6.80 4.08
CA SER A 212 -8.55 -6.92 3.02
C SER A 212 -8.76 -8.14 2.12
N ILE A 213 -9.14 -9.29 2.71
CA ILE A 213 -9.44 -10.50 1.96
C ILE A 213 -10.67 -10.27 1.07
N PHE A 214 -11.69 -9.59 1.58
CA PHE A 214 -12.89 -9.25 0.80
C PHE A 214 -12.57 -8.31 -0.38
N ILE A 215 -11.71 -7.31 -0.16
CA ILE A 215 -11.25 -6.41 -1.23
C ILE A 215 -10.48 -7.19 -2.30
N VAL A 216 -9.54 -8.06 -1.89
CA VAL A 216 -8.77 -8.90 -2.81
C VAL A 216 -9.67 -9.85 -3.59
N MET A 217 -10.67 -10.45 -2.95
CA MET A 217 -11.64 -11.33 -3.63
C MET A 217 -12.40 -10.60 -4.75
N ILE A 218 -12.82 -9.36 -4.51
CA ILE A 218 -13.51 -8.54 -5.52
C ILE A 218 -12.55 -8.15 -6.66
N VAL A 219 -11.33 -7.71 -6.32
CA VAL A 219 -10.34 -7.21 -7.29
C VAL A 219 -9.77 -8.33 -8.16
N CYS A 220 -9.52 -9.49 -7.56
CA CYS A 220 -8.95 -10.65 -8.21
C CYS A 220 -10.01 -11.61 -8.76
N SER A 221 -11.29 -11.23 -8.74
CA SER A 221 -12.34 -12.04 -9.36
C SER A 221 -12.13 -12.11 -10.88
N HIS A 222 -11.92 -13.33 -11.38
CA HIS A 222 -11.75 -13.61 -12.80
C HIS A 222 -13.07 -14.20 -13.33
N ASN A 223 -13.84 -13.41 -14.08
CA ASN A 223 -15.08 -13.88 -14.70
C ASN A 223 -14.88 -13.94 -16.22
N LEU A 224 -14.85 -15.17 -16.76
CA LEU A 224 -15.09 -15.48 -18.18
C LEU A 224 -14.38 -14.54 -19.17
N GLY A 225 -13.05 -14.42 -19.07
CA GLY A 225 -12.21 -13.71 -20.05
C GLY A 225 -11.97 -12.22 -19.78
N PHE A 226 -12.62 -11.63 -18.76
CA PHE A 226 -12.33 -10.25 -18.32
C PHE A 226 -12.03 -10.23 -16.82
N SER A 227 -10.74 -10.10 -16.48
CA SER A 227 -10.35 -9.76 -15.12
C SER A 227 -10.50 -8.26 -14.90
N LEU A 228 -11.21 -7.86 -13.84
CA LEU A 228 -11.30 -6.45 -13.41
C LEU A 228 -9.92 -5.83 -13.15
N SER A 229 -8.94 -6.66 -12.77
CA SER A 229 -7.54 -6.30 -12.59
C SER A 229 -6.79 -5.97 -13.89
N SER A 230 -7.23 -6.51 -15.04
CA SER A 230 -6.60 -6.28 -16.35
C SER A 230 -6.82 -4.86 -16.85
N ILE A 231 -7.89 -4.20 -16.42
CA ILE A 231 -8.17 -2.82 -16.77
C ILE A 231 -7.47 -1.92 -15.75
N ILE A 232 -6.39 -1.26 -16.17
CA ILE A 232 -5.59 -0.33 -15.36
C ILE A 232 -6.46 0.70 -14.60
N ALA A 233 -7.58 1.12 -15.21
CA ALA A 233 -8.50 2.08 -14.61
C ALA A 233 -9.14 1.60 -13.28
N ILE A 234 -9.32 0.29 -13.08
CA ILE A 234 -9.98 -0.24 -11.89
C ILE A 234 -9.06 -0.16 -10.66
N PRO A 235 -7.83 -0.70 -10.66
CA PRO A 235 -6.85 -0.52 -9.59
C PRO A 235 -6.59 0.95 -9.27
N LEU A 236 -6.54 1.81 -10.29
CA LEU A 236 -6.33 3.25 -10.11
C LEU A 236 -7.52 3.94 -9.44
N SER A 237 -8.75 3.62 -9.86
CA SER A 237 -9.97 4.16 -9.25
C SER A 237 -10.14 3.68 -7.80
N LEU A 238 -9.84 2.41 -7.50
CA LEU A 238 -9.83 1.89 -6.14
C LEU A 238 -8.73 2.53 -5.28
N ALA A 239 -7.55 2.80 -5.83
CA ALA A 239 -6.51 3.54 -5.14
C ALA A 239 -6.95 4.97 -4.80
N ALA A 240 -7.58 5.66 -5.75
CA ALA A 240 -8.15 6.99 -5.52
C ALA A 240 -9.22 6.95 -4.41
N LEU A 241 -10.11 5.95 -4.44
CA LEU A 241 -11.10 5.72 -3.39
C LEU A 241 -10.44 5.43 -2.03
N GLY A 242 -9.37 4.63 -2.00
CA GLY A 242 -8.61 4.32 -0.79
C GLY A 242 -8.01 5.56 -0.14
N ILE A 243 -7.37 6.42 -0.94
CA ILE A 243 -6.82 7.70 -0.49
C ILE A 243 -7.94 8.63 -0.01
N PHE A 244 -9.03 8.74 -0.78
CA PHE A 244 -10.17 9.59 -0.44
C PHE A 244 -10.85 9.18 0.86
N LEU A 245 -11.15 7.88 1.05
CA LEU A 245 -11.76 7.35 2.26
C LEU A 245 -10.84 7.50 3.48
N THR A 246 -9.54 7.30 3.28
CA THR A 246 -8.53 7.51 4.32
C THR A 246 -8.50 8.98 4.76
N TYR A 247 -8.52 9.90 3.80
CA TYR A 247 -8.61 11.34 4.07
C TYR A 247 -9.90 11.73 4.83
N LEU A 248 -11.06 11.21 4.40
CA LEU A 248 -12.32 11.44 5.10
C LEU A 248 -12.33 10.88 6.52
N SER A 249 -11.74 9.70 6.72
CA SER A 249 -11.62 9.09 8.05
C SER A 249 -10.85 10.00 9.01
N PHE A 250 -9.78 10.65 8.56
CA PHE A 250 -9.03 11.63 9.37
C PHE A 250 -9.77 12.93 9.66
N ARG A 251 -10.66 13.35 8.76
CA ARG A 251 -11.51 14.51 9.02
C ARG A 251 -12.53 14.20 10.12
N ASN A 252 -13.10 13.00 10.11
CA ASN A 252 -14.15 12.58 11.04
C ASN A 252 -13.66 12.15 12.43
N ILE A 253 -12.36 11.82 12.59
CA ILE A 253 -11.79 11.46 13.90
C ILE A 253 -11.96 12.58 14.96
N HIS A 254 -12.11 13.84 14.54
CA HIS A 254 -12.38 14.95 15.47
C HIS A 254 -13.78 14.90 16.11
N GLN A 255 -14.70 14.08 15.60
CA GLN A 255 -16.07 13.93 16.12
C GLN A 255 -16.28 12.62 16.92
N MET A 256 -15.31 11.68 16.91
CA MET A 256 -15.44 10.39 17.61
C MET A 256 -14.91 10.42 19.06
N ASP A 257 -14.43 11.58 19.53
CA ASP A 257 -13.88 11.78 20.89
C ASP A 257 -14.91 12.45 21.84
N VAL A 258 -16.21 12.44 21.48
CA VAL A 258 -17.32 12.99 22.28
C VAL A 258 -18.44 11.97 22.57
N GLY A 259 -18.14 10.68 22.51
CA GLY A 259 -19.09 9.59 22.83
C GLY A 259 -18.56 8.65 23.88
#